data_AF-A0A3N0XDU9-F1
#
_entry.id   AF-A0A3N0XDU9-F1
#
_cell.length_a   1.000
_cell.length_b   1.000
_cell.length_c   1.000
_cell.angle_alpha   90.00
_cell.angle_beta   90.00
_cell.angle_gamma   90.00
#
_symmetry.space_group_name_H-M   'P 1'
#
loop_
_entity.id
_entity.type
_entity.pdbx_description
1 polymer ?
#
loop_
_entity_poly.entity_id
_entity_poly.type
_entity_poly.pdbx_seq_one_letter_code
_entity_poly.pdbx_strand_id
1 'polypeptide(L)'
;MTQIQLQQELNEIKKLVHQNYINNKEVFNSSELISYLKISESLLYKLTSRKLIPHCKPTNGVLLFFKEEIHEWIKQHRIFTIEDAERMIKNHRRNNK
;
A
#
# COMPACT_ATOMS: atom_id res chain seq x y z
N MET A 1 -29.27 -16.33 -19.29
CA MET A 1 -28.41 -15.16 -19.07
C MET A 1 -28.67 -14.15 -20.18
N THR A 2 -28.91 -12.88 -19.84
CA THR A 2 -29.01 -11.81 -20.84
C THR A 2 -27.61 -11.34 -21.26
N GLN A 3 -27.48 -10.73 -22.43
CA GLN A 3 -26.20 -10.16 -22.89
C GLN A 3 -25.63 -9.12 -21.92
N ILE A 4 -26.50 -8.41 -21.20
CA ILE A 4 -26.12 -7.48 -20.14
C ILE A 4 -25.47 -8.23 -18.97
N GLN A 5 -26.07 -9.33 -18.50
CA GLN A 5 -25.51 -10.15 -17.42
C GLN A 5 -24.13 -10.70 -17.79
N LEU A 6 -23.96 -11.19 -19.03
CA LEU A 6 -22.66 -11.67 -19.51
C LEU A 6 -21.59 -10.57 -19.55
N GLN A 7 -21.94 -9.35 -19.99
CA GLN A 7 -20.99 -8.22 -19.96
C GLN A 7 -20.62 -7.80 -18.54
N GLN A 8 -21.57 -7.85 -17.61
CA GLN A 8 -21.33 -7.55 -16.19
C GLN A 8 -20.35 -8.55 -15.58
N GLU A 9 -20.59 -9.85 -15.76
CA GLU A 9 -19.69 -10.89 -15.25
C GLU A 9 -18.28 -10.79 -15.86
N LEU A 10 -18.17 -10.51 -17.18
CA LEU A 10 -16.88 -10.34 -17.83
C LEU A 10 -16.09 -9.15 -17.26
N ASN A 11 -16.76 -8.04 -16.98
CA ASN A 11 -16.13 -6.87 -16.36
C ASN A 11 -15.66 -7.16 -14.93
N GLU A 12 -16.44 -7.91 -14.16
CA GLU A 12 -16.04 -8.30 -12.80
C GLU A 12 -14.85 -9.25 -12.82
N ILE A 13 -14.82 -10.23 -13.74
CA ILE A 13 -13.66 -11.12 -13.92
C ILE A 13 -12.40 -10.31 -14.28
N LYS A 14 -12.49 -9.38 -15.25
CA LYS A 14 -11.35 -8.52 -15.63
C LYS A 14 -10.81 -7.73 -14.45
N LYS A 15 -11.71 -7.17 -13.64
CA LYS A 15 -11.36 -6.41 -12.44
C LYS A 15 -10.65 -7.30 -11.40
N LEU A 16 -11.17 -8.50 -11.15
CA LEU A 16 -10.56 -9.47 -10.22
C LEU A 16 -9.17 -9.92 -10.69
N VAL A 17 -9.01 -10.21 -11.99
CA VAL A 17 -7.71 -10.58 -12.58
C VAL A 17 -6.69 -9.45 -12.44
N HIS A 18 -7.09 -8.21 -12.75
CA HIS A 18 -6.22 -7.06 -12.60
C HIS A 18 -5.81 -6.80 -11.15
N GLN A 19 -6.75 -6.93 -10.20
CA GLN A 19 -6.46 -6.84 -8.76
C GLN A 19 -5.50 -7.94 -8.31
N ASN A 20 -5.70 -9.18 -8.77
CA ASN A 20 -4.82 -10.29 -8.45
C ASN A 20 -3.39 -10.06 -8.97
N TYR A 21 -3.26 -9.57 -10.21
CA TYR A 21 -1.97 -9.22 -10.80
C TYR A 21 -1.23 -8.15 -9.98
N ILE A 22 -1.91 -7.06 -9.63
CA ILE A 22 -1.33 -5.99 -8.79
C ILE A 22 -0.92 -6.57 -7.43
N ASN A 23 -1.78 -7.37 -6.78
CA ASN A 23 -1.51 -7.90 -5.46
C ASN A 23 -0.28 -8.83 -5.42
N ASN A 24 0.03 -9.53 -6.51
CA ASN A 24 1.20 -10.41 -6.59
C ASN A 24 2.47 -9.69 -7.08
N LYS A 25 2.37 -8.44 -7.52
CA LYS A 25 3.51 -7.68 -8.01
C LYS A 25 4.38 -7.18 -6.85
N GLU A 26 5.69 -7.35 -6.99
CA GLU A 26 6.68 -6.89 -6.00
C GLU A 26 7.01 -5.40 -6.14
N VAL A 27 6.88 -4.85 -7.35
CA VAL A 27 7.23 -3.46 -7.66
C VAL A 27 6.03 -2.74 -8.26
N PHE A 28 5.61 -1.65 -7.62
CA PHE A 28 4.56 -0.78 -8.12
C PHE A 28 5.12 0.40 -8.91
N ASN A 29 4.38 0.82 -9.94
CA ASN A 29 4.47 2.18 -10.49
C ASN A 29 3.54 3.14 -9.71
N SER A 30 3.60 4.43 -10.01
CA SER A 30 2.79 5.44 -9.33
C SER A 30 1.28 5.15 -9.38
N SER A 31 0.74 4.72 -10.52
CA SER A 31 -0.70 4.46 -10.70
C SER A 31 -1.15 3.22 -9.93
N GLU A 32 -0.33 2.17 -9.92
CA GLU A 32 -0.57 0.96 -9.14
C GLU A 32 -0.53 1.27 -7.64
N LEU A 33 0.44 2.08 -7.18
CA LEU A 33 0.54 2.44 -5.77
C LEU A 33 -0.63 3.33 -5.31
N ILE A 34 -1.06 4.28 -6.14
CA ILE A 34 -2.27 5.10 -5.92
C ILE A 34 -3.49 4.19 -5.73
N SER A 35 -3.65 3.21 -6.62
CA SER A 35 -4.76 2.25 -6.57
C SER A 35 -4.67 1.34 -5.35
N TYR A 36 -3.46 0.92 -4.97
CA TYR A 36 -3.19 0.04 -3.85
C TYR A 36 -3.44 0.71 -2.49
N LEU A 37 -2.90 1.92 -2.28
CA LEU A 37 -3.06 2.69 -1.04
C LEU A 37 -4.38 3.47 -0.98
N LYS A 38 -5.12 3.56 -2.11
CA LYS A 38 -6.33 4.35 -2.27
C LYS A 38 -6.15 5.82 -1.90
N ILE A 39 -5.04 6.41 -2.35
CA ILE A 39 -4.69 7.82 -2.13
C ILE A 39 -4.90 8.64 -3.41
N SER A 40 -4.94 9.97 -3.30
CA SER A 40 -4.93 10.82 -4.50
C SER A 40 -3.53 10.89 -5.12
N GLU A 41 -3.48 11.15 -6.42
CA GLU A 41 -2.22 11.37 -7.14
C GLU A 41 -1.42 12.56 -6.56
N SER A 42 -2.13 13.64 -6.20
CA SER A 42 -1.53 14.80 -5.53
C SER A 42 -0.88 14.46 -4.19
N LEU A 43 -1.47 13.54 -3.43
CA LEU A 43 -0.90 13.07 -2.16
C LEU A 43 0.36 12.24 -2.42
N LEU A 44 0.33 11.33 -3.39
CA LEU A 44 1.53 10.56 -3.75
C LEU A 44 2.68 11.48 -4.16
N TYR A 45 2.43 12.47 -5.04
CA TYR A 45 3.48 13.42 -5.43
C TYR A 45 3.98 14.28 -4.27
N LYS A 46 3.11 14.67 -3.33
CA LYS A 46 3.53 15.37 -2.12
C LYS A 46 4.44 14.51 -1.25
N LEU A 47 4.15 13.21 -1.13
CA LEU A 47 4.97 12.27 -0.38
C LEU A 47 6.32 12.02 -1.06
N THR A 48 6.34 11.82 -2.38
CA THR A 48 7.58 11.53 -3.12
C THR A 48 8.49 12.74 -3.24
N SER A 49 7.93 13.93 -3.56
CA SER A 49 8.70 15.18 -3.62
C SER A 49 9.35 15.57 -2.30
N ARG A 50 8.68 15.28 -1.17
CA ARG A 50 9.21 15.50 0.19
C ARG A 50 10.05 14.33 0.73
N LYS A 51 10.24 13.26 -0.06
CA LYS A 51 10.94 12.02 0.35
C LYS A 51 10.37 11.39 1.62
N LEU A 52 9.05 11.49 1.80
CA LEU A 52 8.32 10.94 2.95
C LEU A 52 7.88 9.50 2.75
N ILE A 53 7.88 9.01 1.52
CA ILE A 53 7.56 7.62 1.16
C ILE A 53 8.77 6.98 0.46
N PRO A 54 9.12 5.72 0.76
CA PRO A 54 10.17 4.99 0.06
C PRO A 54 9.88 4.92 -1.43
N HIS A 55 10.84 5.29 -2.27
CA HIS A 55 10.70 5.24 -3.72
C HIS A 55 12.07 5.16 -4.39
N CYS A 56 12.11 4.54 -5.56
CA CYS A 56 13.27 4.46 -6.42
C CYS A 56 13.06 5.24 -7.71
N LYS A 57 14.13 5.87 -8.19
CA LYS A 57 14.17 6.58 -9.47
C LYS A 57 15.38 6.11 -10.28
N PRO A 58 15.34 4.89 -10.86
CA PRO A 58 16.47 4.34 -11.61
C PRO A 58 16.73 5.07 -12.93
N THR A 59 15.69 5.67 -13.52
CA THR A 59 15.78 6.46 -14.77
C THR A 59 15.10 7.82 -14.60
N ASN A 60 15.45 8.78 -15.46
CA ASN A 60 14.81 10.10 -15.48
C ASN A 60 13.38 10.01 -16.03
N GLY A 61 12.43 9.61 -15.19
CA GLY A 61 11.00 9.71 -15.48
C GLY A 61 10.09 8.72 -14.75
N VAL A 62 10.63 7.59 -14.28
CA VAL A 62 9.81 6.53 -13.67
C VAL A 62 10.11 6.43 -12.18
N LEU A 63 9.03 6.51 -11.38
CA LEU A 63 9.05 6.17 -9.97
C LEU A 63 8.61 4.72 -9.78
N LEU A 64 9.43 3.97 -9.07
CA LEU A 64 9.17 2.59 -8.69
C LEU A 64 9.10 2.48 -7.17
N PHE A 65 8.26 1.59 -6.68
CA PHE A 65 8.00 1.41 -5.26
C PHE A 65 8.01 -0.09 -4.94
N PHE A 66 8.92 -0.53 -4.08
CA PHE A 66 8.93 -1.91 -3.63
C PHE A 66 7.83 -2.13 -2.60
N LYS A 67 7.01 -3.16 -2.82
CA LYS A 67 5.87 -3.48 -1.96
C LYS A 67 6.29 -3.71 -0.51
N GLU A 68 7.41 -4.38 -0.29
CA GLU A 68 7.98 -4.66 1.02
C GLU A 68 8.32 -3.36 1.77
N GLU A 69 9.04 -2.45 1.12
CA GLU A 69 9.38 -1.14 1.71
C GLU A 69 8.14 -0.30 2.02
N ILE A 70 7.12 -0.35 1.15
CA ILE A 70 5.84 0.32 1.40
C ILE A 70 5.13 -0.31 2.62
N HIS A 71 5.15 -1.63 2.77
CA HIS A 71 4.56 -2.30 3.93
C HIS A 71 5.26 -1.94 5.23
N GLU A 72 6.59 -1.88 5.21
CA GLU A 72 7.37 -1.42 6.36
C GLU A 72 7.10 0.05 6.69
N TRP A 73 7.02 0.90 5.68
CA TRP A 73 6.66 2.30 5.85
C TRP A 73 5.28 2.46 6.49
N ILE A 74 4.27 1.69 6.08
CA ILE A 74 2.94 1.68 6.72
C ILE A 74 3.06 1.28 8.19
N LYS A 75 3.85 0.24 8.51
CA LYS A 75 4.06 -0.22 9.89
C LYS A 75 4.72 0.85 10.75
N GLN A 76 5.69 1.59 10.20
CA GLN A 76 6.37 2.68 10.90
C GLN A 76 5.45 3.89 11.16
N HIS A 77 4.51 4.14 10.26
CA HIS A 77 3.52 5.22 10.40
C HIS A 77 2.25 4.77 11.14
N ARG A 78 2.26 3.57 11.73
CA ARG A 78 1.16 3.08 12.57
C ARG A 78 0.98 4.00 13.76
N ILE A 79 -0.24 4.48 13.94
CA ILE A 79 -0.64 5.18 15.17
C ILE A 79 -0.86 4.12 16.26
N PHE A 80 -0.10 4.22 17.35
CA PHE A 80 -0.23 3.31 18.47
C PHE A 80 -1.58 3.52 19.17
N THR A 81 -2.23 2.41 19.50
CA THR A 81 -3.47 2.43 20.26
C THR A 81 -3.18 2.49 21.76
N ILE A 82 -4.21 2.78 22.56
CA ILE A 82 -4.12 2.73 24.03
C ILE A 82 -3.68 1.33 24.49
N GLU A 83 -4.20 0.27 23.85
CA GLU A 83 -3.81 -1.11 24.16
C GLU A 83 -2.32 -1.38 23.88
N ASP A 84 -1.78 -0.83 22.78
CA ASP A 84 -0.34 -0.95 22.49
C ASP A 84 0.49 -0.30 23.60
N ALA A 85 0.08 0.87 24.10
CA ALA A 85 0.75 1.56 25.19
C ALA A 85 0.69 0.75 26.50
N GLU A 86 -0.47 0.21 26.86
CA GLU A 86 -0.64 -0.67 28.03
C GLU A 86 0.24 -1.93 27.94
N ARG A 87 0.31 -2.53 26.75
CA ARG A 87 1.17 -3.69 26.48
C ARG A 87 2.65 -3.36 26.65
N MET A 88 3.09 -2.20 26.16
CA MET A 88 4.48 -1.72 26.35
C MET A 88 4.81 -1.54 27.83
N ILE A 89 3.92 -0.91 28.61
CA ILE A 89 4.10 -0.74 30.07
C ILE A 89 4.19 -2.09 30.78
N LYS A 90 3.30 -3.03 30.45
CA LYS A 90 3.29 -4.38 31.05
C LYS A 90 4.56 -5.16 30.74
N ASN A 91 5.08 -5.07 29.51
CA ASN A 91 6.31 -5.73 29.11
C ASN A 91 7.54 -5.12 29.81
N HIS A 92 7.61 -3.79 29.94
CA HIS A 92 8.69 -3.14 30.66
C HIS A 92 8.73 -3.53 32.15
N ARG A 93 7.56 -3.64 32.80
CA ARG A 93 7.46 -4.13 34.19
C ARG A 93 7.86 -5.59 34.36
N ARG A 94 7.70 -6.43 33.33
CA ARG A 94 8.11 -7.84 33.35
C ARG A 94 9.61 -8.03 33.17
N ASN A 95 10.25 -7.21 32.33
CA ASN A 95 11.69 -7.33 32.08
C ASN A 95 12.56 -6.75 33.20
N ASN A 96 12.00 -5.88 34.06
CA ASN A 96 12.68 -5.30 35.22
C ASN A 96 12.47 -6.10 36.53
N LYS A 97 12.00 -7.35 36.45
CA LYS A 97 11.73 -8.23 37.58
C LYS A 97 12.47 -9.55 37.40
#